data_AF-A0A3N5LNY7-F1
#
_entry.id   AF-A0A3N5LNY7-F1
#
_cell.length_a   1.000
_cell.length_b   1.000
_cell.length_c   1.000
_cell.angle_alpha   90.00
_cell.angle_beta   90.00
_cell.angle_gamma   90.00
#
_symmetry.space_group_name_H-M   'P 1'
#
loop_
_entity.id
_entity.type
_entity.pdbx_description
1 polymer ?
#
loop_
_entity_poly.entity_id
_entity_poly.type
_entity_poly.pdbx_seq_one_letter_code
_entity_poly.pdbx_strand_id
1 'polypeptide(L)'
;MPATSIAAIRTSSPSCSHSAPTSSGSEAEGIPMGMTAPLRVAAIVAASLLAPAAPAAAQAAADSHIVSVELVPAPGTSFAVDGRTYEGVLRVGAGDDGLVLTEEVTLDQYLKGIGEVPFSWPMAALSAQVVAARTYLAHTLLSGRAGDGASYGFDICASSACQVYAGSGLAAEEGGARWVEAVERTAGQILLYQGRPAQTVYSSSTGSRTRSNQDVWGGAALPYLQAVDSPEDGVSPFASWVIDIPSHLFVSILQREGYRVSGQLQSILVRDPGEGAGPTTIWVDTEGGTDVVAETDLKGAFNRQGPQLAPGLLPVRIGDGRRLPQALPSYTYEISHIPGA
;
A
#
# COMPACT_ATOMS: atom_id res chain seq x y z
N MET A 1 -13.36 -24.40 -6.42
CA MET A 1 -12.80 -23.74 -5.23
C MET A 1 -13.61 -22.47 -4.99
N PRO A 2 -13.92 -22.07 -3.75
CA PRO A 2 -14.63 -20.82 -3.52
C PRO A 2 -13.80 -19.66 -4.07
N ALA A 3 -14.44 -18.77 -4.84
CA ALA A 3 -13.83 -17.50 -5.24
C ALA A 3 -13.53 -16.70 -3.97
N THR A 4 -12.36 -16.06 -3.91
CA THR A 4 -11.93 -15.21 -2.80
C THR A 4 -12.00 -13.76 -3.29
N SER A 5 -12.47 -12.82 -2.45
CA SER A 5 -12.60 -11.41 -2.85
C SER A 5 -11.28 -10.71 -2.58
N ILE A 6 -10.50 -10.49 -3.63
CA ILE A 6 -9.08 -10.13 -3.53
C ILE A 6 -8.83 -8.77 -4.20
N ALA A 7 -8.13 -7.88 -3.48
CA ALA A 7 -7.77 -6.53 -3.90
C ALA A 7 -8.91 -5.52 -3.87
N ALA A 8 -8.63 -4.35 -3.30
CA ALA A 8 -9.49 -3.17 -3.29
C ALA A 8 -8.74 -1.93 -3.82
N ILE A 9 -9.41 -1.11 -4.64
CA ILE A 9 -8.92 0.16 -5.17
C ILE A 9 -9.87 1.25 -4.69
N ARG A 10 -9.33 2.25 -4.01
CA ARG A 10 -10.07 3.43 -3.55
C ARG A 10 -9.93 4.53 -4.58
N THR A 11 -11.03 5.02 -5.13
CA THR A 11 -11.01 6.07 -6.18
C THR A 11 -10.85 7.49 -5.62
N SER A 12 -10.36 7.62 -4.38
CA SER A 12 -9.94 8.85 -3.71
C SER A 12 -8.91 8.50 -2.62
N SER A 13 -7.74 9.14 -2.65
CA SER A 13 -6.65 8.92 -1.69
C SER A 13 -6.94 9.61 -0.34
N PRO A 14 -6.47 9.09 0.82
CA PRO A 14 -5.27 8.26 0.99
C PRO A 14 -5.46 6.89 1.68
N SER A 15 -4.36 6.12 1.60
CA SER A 15 -3.90 4.90 2.30
C SER A 15 -4.85 4.13 3.23
N CYS A 16 -4.85 2.80 3.10
CA CYS A 16 -5.17 1.91 4.21
C CYS A 16 -4.21 2.21 5.39
N SER A 17 -4.70 2.89 6.42
CA SER A 17 -3.99 3.08 7.69
C SER A 17 -4.88 2.65 8.85
N HIS A 18 -4.30 1.94 9.82
CA HIS A 18 -4.90 1.84 11.14
C HIS A 18 -4.67 3.16 11.89
N SER A 19 -5.73 3.87 12.32
CA SER A 19 -5.88 4.61 13.61
C SER A 19 -7.08 5.60 13.62
N ALA A 20 -7.66 5.85 14.80
CA ALA A 20 -8.92 6.55 15.14
C ALA A 20 -8.97 8.10 14.89
N PRO A 21 -10.15 8.78 14.90
CA PRO A 21 -10.53 9.84 13.94
C PRO A 21 -10.50 11.31 14.43
N THR A 22 -10.51 12.29 13.50
CA THR A 22 -11.46 13.45 13.40
C THR A 22 -11.22 14.35 12.16
N SER A 23 -12.30 14.97 11.67
CA SER A 23 -12.63 15.68 10.39
C SER A 23 -11.99 17.07 10.16
N SER A 24 -12.03 17.81 9.02
CA SER A 24 -12.79 17.82 7.73
C SER A 24 -12.18 18.85 6.75
N GLY A 25 -12.36 18.69 5.43
CA GLY A 25 -12.69 19.79 4.51
C GLY A 25 -12.08 19.84 3.08
N SER A 26 -12.97 19.74 2.06
CA SER A 26 -12.94 20.32 0.69
C SER A 26 -12.60 19.44 -0.54
N GLU A 27 -13.70 19.16 -1.28
CA GLU A 27 -13.99 19.16 -2.74
C GLU A 27 -13.14 18.36 -3.75
N ALA A 28 -13.83 17.45 -4.45
CA ALA A 28 -13.33 16.56 -5.48
C ALA A 28 -13.86 16.92 -6.88
N GLU A 29 -12.97 16.85 -7.88
CA GLU A 29 -13.27 16.99 -9.31
C GLU A 29 -13.39 15.57 -9.92
N GLY A 30 -14.44 15.33 -10.73
CA GLY A 30 -14.88 14.00 -11.14
C GLY A 30 -13.98 13.25 -12.13
N ILE A 31 -13.84 11.93 -11.94
CA ILE A 31 -13.11 11.00 -12.82
C ILE A 31 -14.08 10.36 -13.84
N PRO A 32 -13.75 10.32 -15.15
CA PRO A 32 -14.59 9.65 -16.15
C PRO A 32 -14.31 8.13 -16.17
N MET A 33 -15.32 7.31 -15.83
CA MET A 33 -15.29 5.86 -16.09
C MET A 33 -15.78 5.57 -17.52
N GLY A 34 -14.94 4.99 -18.37
CA GLY A 34 -15.32 4.46 -19.68
C GLY A 34 -15.32 2.93 -19.66
N MET A 35 -16.49 2.30 -19.64
CA MET A 35 -16.64 0.84 -19.84
C MET A 35 -17.28 0.57 -21.20
N THR A 36 -16.66 -0.25 -22.05
CA THR A 36 -17.16 -0.62 -23.40
C THR A 36 -17.51 -2.11 -23.55
N ALA A 37 -17.52 -2.88 -22.46
CA ALA A 37 -17.87 -4.31 -22.48
C ALA A 37 -19.36 -4.55 -22.12
N PRO A 38 -20.01 -5.61 -22.67
CA PRO A 38 -21.36 -5.98 -22.28
C PRO A 38 -21.41 -6.39 -20.79
N LEU A 39 -22.05 -5.55 -20.00
CA LEU A 39 -22.07 -5.61 -18.54
C LEU A 39 -23.34 -6.30 -18.04
N ARG A 40 -23.19 -7.24 -17.10
CA ARG A 40 -24.29 -7.66 -16.22
C ARG A 40 -24.11 -6.98 -14.87
N VAL A 41 -25.09 -6.15 -14.50
CA VAL A 41 -25.13 -5.44 -13.21
C VAL A 41 -26.04 -6.19 -12.26
N ALA A 42 -25.53 -6.57 -11.09
CA ALA A 42 -26.35 -7.01 -9.97
C ALA A 42 -26.19 -6.01 -8.80
N ALA A 43 -27.28 -5.46 -8.29
CA ALA A 43 -27.26 -4.58 -7.12
C ALA A 43 -27.55 -5.38 -5.85
N ILE A 44 -26.70 -5.24 -4.83
CA ILE A 44 -26.97 -5.77 -3.50
C ILE A 44 -27.65 -4.68 -2.68
N VAL A 45 -28.91 -4.91 -2.34
CA VAL A 45 -29.74 -4.01 -1.55
C VAL A 45 -29.79 -4.52 -0.12
N ALA A 46 -29.35 -3.70 0.84
CA ALA A 46 -29.61 -3.97 2.25
C ALA A 46 -30.94 -3.32 2.63
N ALA A 47 -31.88 -4.13 3.15
CA ALA A 47 -33.11 -3.62 3.74
C ALA A 47 -32.95 -3.58 5.26
N SER A 48 -33.07 -2.39 5.86
CA SER A 48 -33.13 -2.25 7.31
C SER A 48 -34.52 -2.69 7.79
N LEU A 49 -34.66 -3.95 8.22
CA LEU A 49 -35.86 -4.41 8.91
C LEU A 49 -35.85 -3.87 10.34
N LEU A 50 -36.48 -2.72 10.55
CA LEU A 50 -36.86 -2.28 11.90
C LEU A 50 -37.86 -3.28 12.48
N ALA A 51 -37.61 -3.69 13.73
CA ALA A 51 -38.33 -4.69 14.53
C ALA A 51 -39.87 -4.56 14.49
N PRO A 52 -40.65 -5.61 14.83
CA PRO A 52 -42.08 -5.64 14.54
C PRO A 52 -42.82 -4.67 15.47
N ALA A 53 -43.29 -3.55 14.94
CA ALA A 53 -44.33 -2.75 15.57
C ALA A 53 -45.71 -3.31 15.22
N ALA A 54 -46.62 -3.26 16.19
CA ALA A 54 -47.98 -3.77 16.18
C ALA A 54 -48.82 -3.34 14.95
N PRO A 55 -49.91 -4.07 14.60
CA PRO A 55 -50.57 -3.97 13.31
C PRO A 55 -51.54 -2.79 13.29
N ALA A 56 -51.05 -1.56 13.11
CA ALA A 56 -51.90 -0.42 12.79
C ALA A 56 -51.08 0.81 12.33
N ALA A 57 -50.35 0.72 11.22
CA ALA A 57 -50.03 1.85 10.36
C ALA A 57 -49.32 1.34 9.10
N ALA A 58 -49.60 2.02 7.98
CA ALA A 58 -49.14 1.73 6.64
C ALA A 58 -47.63 1.51 6.53
N GLN A 59 -47.24 0.68 5.55
CA GLN A 59 -45.89 0.51 5.02
C GLN A 59 -45.03 1.78 5.16
N ALA A 60 -44.11 1.79 6.12
CA ALA A 60 -42.84 2.44 5.86
C ALA A 60 -42.20 1.61 4.75
N ALA A 61 -42.09 2.17 3.55
CA ALA A 61 -41.17 1.64 2.56
C ALA A 61 -39.82 1.51 3.27
N ALA A 62 -39.27 0.29 3.34
CA ALA A 62 -37.91 0.14 3.80
C ALA A 62 -37.05 1.01 2.88
N ASP A 63 -36.34 1.99 3.42
CA ASP A 63 -35.36 2.77 2.67
C ASP A 63 -34.28 1.79 2.19
N SER A 64 -34.46 1.29 0.97
CA SER A 64 -33.55 0.38 0.32
C SER A 64 -32.37 1.19 -0.21
N HIS A 65 -31.24 1.13 0.47
CA HIS A 65 -29.99 1.69 -0.04
C HIS A 65 -29.22 0.60 -0.78
N ILE A 66 -28.75 0.91 -1.99
CA ILE A 66 -27.79 0.06 -2.69
C ILE A 66 -26.48 0.16 -1.91
N VAL A 67 -26.01 -0.97 -1.38
CA VAL A 67 -24.77 -1.03 -0.58
C VAL A 67 -23.58 -1.36 -1.46
N SER A 68 -23.79 -2.16 -2.50
CA SER A 68 -22.77 -2.44 -3.51
C SER A 68 -23.37 -2.82 -4.86
N VAL A 69 -22.59 -2.59 -5.91
CA VAL A 69 -22.88 -2.99 -7.28
C VAL A 69 -21.86 -4.03 -7.72
N GLU A 70 -22.31 -5.18 -8.19
CA GLU A 70 -21.48 -6.20 -8.79
C GLU A 70 -21.53 -6.09 -10.32
N LEU A 71 -20.35 -6.05 -10.93
CA LEU A 71 -20.09 -5.98 -12.36
C LEU A 71 -19.47 -7.30 -12.78
N VAL A 72 -20.24 -8.11 -13.52
CA VAL A 72 -19.78 -9.41 -14.01
C VAL A 72 -19.36 -9.27 -15.47
N PRO A 73 -18.11 -9.60 -15.83
CA PRO A 73 -17.67 -9.51 -17.21
C PRO A 73 -18.34 -10.63 -18.02
N ALA A 74 -18.73 -10.34 -19.26
CA ALA A 74 -19.12 -11.39 -20.18
C ALA A 74 -17.91 -12.30 -20.49
N PRO A 75 -18.14 -13.58 -20.85
CA PRO A 75 -17.05 -14.48 -21.20
C PRO A 75 -16.10 -13.87 -22.26
N GLY A 76 -14.80 -13.87 -21.97
CA GLY A 76 -13.77 -13.32 -22.85
C GLY A 76 -13.70 -11.79 -22.90
N THR A 77 -14.34 -11.09 -21.96
CA THR A 77 -14.26 -9.63 -21.83
C THR A 77 -13.63 -9.23 -20.50
N SER A 78 -13.19 -7.97 -20.41
CA SER A 78 -12.57 -7.39 -19.23
C SER A 78 -13.07 -5.97 -19.00
N PHE A 79 -12.84 -5.46 -17.79
CA PHE A 79 -13.06 -4.07 -17.42
C PHE A 79 -11.74 -3.30 -17.43
N ALA A 80 -11.80 -2.03 -17.80
CA ALA A 80 -10.68 -1.11 -17.68
C ALA A 80 -11.01 -0.03 -16.63
N VAL A 81 -10.17 0.10 -15.61
CA VAL A 81 -10.28 1.14 -14.58
C VAL A 81 -8.89 1.71 -14.33
N ASP A 82 -8.74 3.03 -14.45
CA ASP A 82 -7.48 3.76 -14.25
C ASP A 82 -6.28 3.16 -14.99
N GLY A 83 -6.49 2.76 -16.25
CA GLY A 83 -5.46 2.18 -17.11
C GLY A 83 -5.09 0.72 -16.80
N ARG A 84 -5.81 0.07 -15.87
CA ARG A 84 -5.62 -1.33 -15.49
C ARG A 84 -6.77 -2.20 -15.99
N THR A 85 -6.45 -3.46 -16.28
CA THR A 85 -7.42 -4.43 -16.82
C THR A 85 -7.80 -5.48 -15.77
N TYR A 86 -9.10 -5.73 -15.63
CA TYR A 86 -9.70 -6.66 -14.68
C TYR A 86 -10.57 -7.66 -15.43
N GLU A 87 -10.31 -8.94 -15.26
CA GLU A 87 -11.02 -10.04 -15.92
C GLU A 87 -11.97 -10.76 -14.93
N GLY A 88 -11.84 -10.48 -13.64
CA GLY A 88 -12.70 -10.98 -12.58
C GLY A 88 -14.00 -10.18 -12.41
N VAL A 89 -14.83 -10.66 -11.48
CA VAL A 89 -16.02 -9.93 -11.04
C VAL A 89 -15.56 -8.71 -10.25
N LEU A 90 -16.06 -7.52 -10.60
CA LEU A 90 -15.79 -6.31 -9.83
C LEU A 90 -16.97 -6.00 -8.91
N ARG A 91 -16.72 -5.73 -7.63
CA ARG A 91 -17.71 -5.12 -6.74
C ARG A 91 -17.33 -3.69 -6.45
N VAL A 92 -18.31 -2.80 -6.54
CA VAL A 92 -18.19 -1.38 -6.22
C VAL A 92 -19.05 -1.11 -5.00
N GLY A 93 -18.42 -0.80 -3.88
CA GLY A 93 -19.08 -0.40 -2.63
C GLY A 93 -18.83 1.06 -2.29
N ALA A 94 -19.62 1.59 -1.37
CA ALA A 94 -19.31 2.87 -0.73
C ALA A 94 -18.19 2.70 0.30
N GLY A 95 -17.26 3.65 0.35
CA GLY A 95 -16.29 3.82 1.42
C GLY A 95 -16.34 5.23 1.98
N ASP A 96 -15.58 5.50 3.04
CA ASP A 96 -15.73 6.73 3.83
C ASP A 96 -15.54 8.03 3.03
N ASP A 97 -14.72 8.00 1.96
CA ASP A 97 -14.39 9.17 1.14
C ASP A 97 -14.59 8.90 -0.37
N GLY A 98 -15.34 7.87 -0.76
CA GLY A 98 -15.50 7.53 -2.17
C GLY A 98 -15.98 6.11 -2.42
N LEU A 99 -15.50 5.51 -3.52
CA LEU A 99 -15.83 4.14 -3.88
C LEU A 99 -14.70 3.18 -3.50
N VAL A 100 -15.10 1.98 -3.08
CA VAL A 100 -14.20 0.84 -2.91
C VAL A 100 -14.50 -0.15 -4.03
N LEU A 101 -13.53 -0.35 -4.92
CA LEU A 101 -13.60 -1.30 -6.01
C LEU A 101 -12.84 -2.57 -5.64
N THR A 102 -13.50 -3.73 -5.56
CA THR A 102 -12.83 -5.01 -5.29
C THR A 102 -12.94 -5.96 -6.48
N GLU A 103 -11.89 -6.72 -6.78
CA GLU A 103 -11.96 -7.80 -7.77
C GLU A 103 -12.13 -9.17 -7.08
N GLU A 104 -12.92 -10.07 -7.64
CA GLU A 104 -12.94 -11.47 -7.22
C GLU A 104 -12.10 -12.31 -8.17
N VAL A 105 -11.04 -12.89 -7.62
CA VAL A 105 -10.09 -13.70 -8.39
C VAL A 105 -9.72 -14.97 -7.64
N THR A 106 -9.31 -15.98 -8.40
CA THR A 106 -8.61 -17.13 -7.82
C THR A 106 -7.21 -16.73 -7.35
N LEU A 107 -6.61 -17.56 -6.50
CA LEU A 107 -5.27 -17.34 -5.97
C LEU A 107 -4.22 -17.18 -7.09
N ASP A 108 -4.31 -18.00 -8.15
CA ASP A 108 -3.39 -17.92 -9.29
C ASP A 108 -3.64 -16.67 -10.15
N GLN A 109 -4.89 -16.27 -10.33
CA GLN A 109 -5.22 -15.00 -11.03
C GLN A 109 -4.71 -13.79 -10.26
N TYR A 110 -4.83 -13.79 -8.93
CA TYR A 110 -4.25 -12.74 -8.09
C TYR A 110 -2.74 -12.64 -8.30
N LEU A 111 -2.03 -13.76 -8.23
CA LEU A 111 -0.57 -13.78 -8.40
C LEU A 111 -0.17 -13.29 -9.79
N LYS A 112 -0.93 -13.62 -10.82
CA LYS A 112 -0.71 -13.12 -12.19
C LYS A 112 -0.92 -11.61 -12.32
N GLY A 113 -1.74 -11.01 -11.44
CA GLY A 113 -1.95 -9.56 -11.38
C GLY A 113 -0.98 -8.78 -10.47
N ILE A 114 0.00 -9.44 -9.85
CA ILE A 114 1.02 -8.77 -9.03
C ILE A 114 2.02 -8.02 -9.94
N GLY A 115 2.18 -6.71 -9.69
CA GLY A 115 3.02 -5.78 -10.44
C GLY A 115 4.18 -5.21 -9.64
N GLU A 116 4.78 -6.01 -8.75
CA GLU A 116 5.83 -5.55 -7.82
C GLU A 116 7.22 -5.43 -8.44
N VAL A 117 7.53 -6.26 -9.45
CA VAL A 117 8.86 -6.34 -10.06
C VAL A 117 8.77 -6.29 -11.59
N PRO A 118 9.78 -5.72 -12.29
CA PRO A 118 9.84 -5.77 -13.74
C PRO A 118 9.88 -7.20 -14.28
N PHE A 119 9.05 -7.52 -15.27
CA PHE A 119 9.03 -8.85 -15.92
C PHE A 119 10.33 -9.21 -16.66
N SER A 120 11.19 -8.21 -16.91
CA SER A 120 12.51 -8.38 -17.50
C SER A 120 13.54 -8.97 -16.53
N TRP A 121 13.25 -9.01 -15.22
CA TRP A 121 14.16 -9.57 -14.23
C TRP A 121 14.47 -11.06 -14.49
N PRO A 122 15.61 -11.56 -13.97
CA PRO A 122 15.96 -12.97 -14.08
C PRO A 122 14.85 -13.89 -13.54
N MET A 123 14.62 -15.02 -14.20
CA MET A 123 13.52 -15.94 -13.84
C MET A 123 13.60 -16.43 -12.38
N ALA A 124 14.81 -16.59 -11.83
CA ALA A 124 14.99 -16.93 -10.42
C ALA A 124 14.46 -15.84 -9.48
N ALA A 125 14.65 -14.55 -9.82
CA ALA A 125 14.12 -13.42 -9.05
C ALA A 125 12.60 -13.34 -9.18
N LEU A 126 12.05 -13.53 -10.38
CA LEU A 126 10.59 -13.61 -10.58
C LEU A 126 9.98 -14.75 -9.75
N SER A 127 10.59 -15.93 -9.77
CA SER A 127 10.13 -17.09 -9.00
C SER A 127 10.18 -16.84 -7.48
N ALA A 128 11.26 -16.20 -7.00
CA ALA A 128 11.38 -15.81 -5.60
C ALA A 128 10.28 -14.81 -5.19
N GLN A 129 10.02 -13.78 -6.03
CA GLN A 129 8.96 -12.81 -5.80
C GLN A 129 7.58 -13.48 -5.76
N VAL A 130 7.28 -14.41 -6.68
CA VAL A 130 6.01 -15.14 -6.65
C VAL A 130 5.85 -15.92 -5.35
N VAL A 131 6.87 -16.65 -4.89
CA VAL A 131 6.81 -17.42 -3.64
C VAL A 131 6.60 -16.49 -2.44
N ALA A 132 7.29 -15.34 -2.40
CA ALA A 132 7.09 -14.32 -1.37
C ALA A 132 5.67 -13.73 -1.40
N ALA A 133 5.17 -13.35 -2.58
CA ALA A 133 3.83 -12.80 -2.78
C ALA A 133 2.73 -13.79 -2.36
N ARG A 134 2.87 -15.07 -2.77
CA ARG A 134 1.94 -16.15 -2.41
C ARG A 134 1.95 -16.44 -0.92
N THR A 135 3.14 -16.46 -0.31
CA THR A 135 3.27 -16.69 1.13
C THR A 135 2.68 -15.53 1.93
N TYR A 136 2.91 -14.29 1.50
CA TYR A 136 2.33 -13.11 2.14
C TYR A 136 0.80 -13.16 2.04
N LEU A 137 0.24 -13.48 0.86
CA LEU A 137 -1.21 -13.65 0.74
C LEU A 137 -1.73 -14.74 1.69
N ALA A 138 -1.08 -15.89 1.75
CA ALA A 138 -1.48 -16.96 2.67
C ALA A 138 -1.41 -16.53 4.15
N HIS A 139 -0.38 -15.76 4.54
CA HIS A 139 -0.23 -15.18 5.87
C HIS A 139 -1.35 -14.17 6.19
N THR A 140 -1.69 -13.30 5.25
CA THR A 140 -2.77 -12.31 5.37
C THR A 140 -4.14 -12.98 5.50
N LEU A 141 -4.45 -13.95 4.62
CA LEU A 141 -5.71 -14.68 4.68
C LEU A 141 -5.88 -15.45 5.99
N LEU A 142 -4.81 -16.04 6.52
CA LEU A 142 -4.85 -16.76 7.79
C LEU A 142 -5.05 -15.82 9.00
N SER A 143 -4.59 -14.57 8.88
CA SER A 143 -4.78 -13.54 9.90
C SER A 143 -6.20 -12.95 9.90
N GLY A 144 -6.94 -13.16 8.82
CA GLY A 144 -8.27 -12.61 8.62
C GLY A 144 -8.25 -11.14 8.23
N ARG A 145 -9.45 -10.60 7.97
CA ARG A 145 -9.62 -9.19 7.58
C ARG A 145 -9.34 -8.27 8.77
N ALA A 146 -8.64 -7.17 8.52
CA ALA A 146 -8.37 -6.12 9.48
C ALA A 146 -8.49 -4.74 8.81
N GLY A 147 -8.68 -3.69 9.61
CA GLY A 147 -8.84 -2.31 9.14
C GLY A 147 -9.86 -2.20 8.00
N ASP A 148 -9.47 -1.51 6.92
CA ASP A 148 -10.27 -1.36 5.71
C ASP A 148 -10.79 -2.67 5.12
N GLY A 149 -10.02 -3.76 5.21
CA GLY A 149 -10.48 -5.07 4.74
C GLY A 149 -11.69 -5.56 5.53
N ALA A 150 -11.71 -5.30 6.85
CA ALA A 150 -12.85 -5.62 7.70
C ALA A 150 -14.03 -4.66 7.46
N SER A 151 -13.76 -3.36 7.28
CA SER A 151 -14.78 -2.33 7.05
C SER A 151 -15.47 -2.49 5.69
N TYR A 152 -14.71 -2.80 4.64
CA TYR A 152 -15.18 -2.79 3.25
C TYR A 152 -15.27 -4.19 2.62
N GLY A 153 -14.91 -5.24 3.36
CA GLY A 153 -15.20 -6.62 2.98
C GLY A 153 -14.25 -7.24 1.96
N PHE A 154 -12.98 -6.81 1.91
CA PHE A 154 -11.95 -7.40 1.05
C PHE A 154 -10.85 -8.11 1.88
N ASP A 155 -10.16 -9.06 1.24
CA ASP A 155 -9.18 -9.90 1.94
C ASP A 155 -7.75 -9.31 1.97
N ILE A 156 -7.37 -8.52 0.96
CA ILE A 156 -6.07 -7.85 0.87
C ILE A 156 -6.19 -6.58 0.01
N CYS A 157 -5.41 -5.54 0.28
CA CYS A 157 -5.41 -4.29 -0.49
C CYS A 157 -4.53 -4.37 -1.76
N ALA A 158 -4.79 -3.54 -2.78
CA ALA A 158 -4.09 -3.56 -4.07
C ALA A 158 -2.88 -2.61 -4.16
N SER A 159 -2.54 -1.92 -3.07
CA SER A 159 -1.48 -0.92 -3.03
C SER A 159 -0.22 -1.46 -2.35
N SER A 160 0.86 -0.68 -2.40
CA SER A 160 2.12 -0.99 -1.71
C SER A 160 2.01 -1.08 -0.17
N ALA A 161 0.86 -0.72 0.41
CA ALA A 161 0.58 -1.00 1.82
C ALA A 161 0.40 -2.51 2.09
N CYS A 162 -0.01 -3.28 1.06
CA CYS A 162 -0.06 -4.75 1.10
C CYS A 162 0.90 -5.31 0.04
N GLN A 163 0.42 -5.41 -1.19
CA GLN A 163 1.19 -5.74 -2.38
C GLN A 163 0.59 -4.98 -3.57
N VAL A 164 1.43 -4.53 -4.49
CA VAL A 164 0.98 -3.87 -5.72
C VAL A 164 0.28 -4.88 -6.62
N TYR A 165 -1.05 -4.81 -6.62
CA TYR A 165 -1.90 -5.55 -7.55
C TYR A 165 -2.37 -4.60 -8.65
N ALA A 166 -2.06 -4.92 -9.90
CA ALA A 166 -2.36 -4.08 -11.06
C ALA A 166 -3.54 -4.60 -11.91
N GLY A 167 -4.34 -5.52 -11.35
CA GLY A 167 -5.49 -6.14 -12.02
C GLY A 167 -5.12 -7.47 -12.67
N SER A 168 -6.12 -8.35 -12.82
CA SER A 168 -5.88 -9.72 -13.30
C SER A 168 -5.39 -9.77 -14.76
N GLY A 169 -5.62 -8.71 -15.52
CA GLY A 169 -5.18 -8.59 -16.91
C GLY A 169 -3.70 -8.21 -17.08
N LEU A 170 -2.97 -7.90 -16.00
CA LEU A 170 -1.55 -7.50 -16.07
C LEU A 170 -0.68 -8.52 -16.82
N ALA A 171 -0.94 -9.82 -16.62
CA ALA A 171 -0.19 -10.90 -17.25
C ALA A 171 -0.31 -10.93 -18.79
N ALA A 172 -1.29 -10.23 -19.37
CA ALA A 172 -1.45 -10.08 -20.81
C ALA A 172 -0.57 -8.95 -21.40
N GLU A 173 0.05 -8.12 -20.57
CA GLU A 173 0.96 -7.06 -21.00
C GLU A 173 2.31 -7.60 -21.50
N GLU A 174 3.11 -6.73 -22.12
CA GLU A 174 4.41 -7.09 -22.67
C GLU A 174 5.32 -7.71 -21.59
N GLY A 175 5.85 -8.91 -21.89
CA GLY A 175 6.68 -9.66 -20.95
C GLY A 175 5.91 -10.46 -19.90
N GLY A 176 4.58 -10.31 -19.79
CA GLY A 176 3.74 -11.00 -18.80
C GLY A 176 3.79 -12.53 -18.89
N ALA A 177 4.08 -13.09 -20.06
CA ALA A 177 4.30 -14.54 -20.23
C ALA A 177 5.43 -15.09 -19.32
N ARG A 178 6.49 -14.32 -19.07
CA ARG A 178 7.57 -14.70 -18.15
C ARG A 178 7.08 -14.72 -16.69
N TRP A 179 6.21 -13.78 -16.34
CA TRP A 179 5.60 -13.75 -15.02
C TRP A 179 4.67 -14.94 -14.80
N VAL A 180 3.82 -15.25 -15.78
CA VAL A 180 2.96 -16.45 -15.77
C VAL A 180 3.80 -17.72 -15.61
N GLU A 181 4.91 -17.83 -16.34
CA GLU A 181 5.83 -18.95 -16.22
C GLU A 181 6.41 -19.07 -14.80
N ALA A 182 6.79 -17.96 -14.15
CA ALA A 182 7.25 -17.95 -12.77
C ALA A 182 6.14 -18.39 -11.78
N VAL A 183 4.89 -17.97 -12.02
CA VAL A 183 3.72 -18.40 -11.24
C VAL A 183 3.53 -19.91 -11.32
N GLU A 184 3.60 -20.47 -12.52
CA GLU A 184 3.41 -21.90 -12.79
C GLU A 184 4.57 -22.76 -12.25
N ARG A 185 5.82 -22.32 -12.45
CA ARG A 185 7.03 -23.02 -11.94
C ARG A 185 7.06 -23.18 -10.42
N THR A 186 6.38 -22.27 -9.71
CA THR A 186 6.33 -22.23 -8.25
C THR A 186 4.97 -22.64 -7.70
N ALA A 187 4.12 -23.30 -8.50
CA ALA A 187 2.77 -23.68 -8.10
C ALA A 187 2.75 -24.39 -6.74
N GLY A 188 1.93 -23.89 -5.82
CA GLY A 188 1.77 -24.42 -4.47
C GLY A 188 2.95 -24.19 -3.51
N GLN A 189 4.02 -23.52 -3.92
CA GLN A 189 5.17 -23.24 -3.05
C GLN A 189 4.91 -22.00 -2.18
N ILE A 190 5.04 -22.19 -0.87
CA ILE A 190 5.00 -21.13 0.15
C ILE A 190 6.11 -21.37 1.18
N LEU A 191 6.54 -20.31 1.86
CA LEU A 191 7.51 -20.38 2.94
C LEU A 191 6.79 -20.57 4.28
N LEU A 192 7.19 -21.59 5.04
CA LEU A 192 6.62 -21.90 6.34
C LEU A 192 7.66 -21.67 7.44
N TYR A 193 7.21 -21.12 8.56
CA TYR A 193 7.95 -21.12 9.82
C TYR A 193 7.08 -21.76 10.90
N GLN A 194 7.61 -22.80 11.56
CA GLN A 194 6.87 -23.58 12.58
C GLN A 194 5.48 -24.05 12.09
N GLY A 195 5.39 -24.47 10.82
CA GLY A 195 4.16 -24.99 10.23
C GLY A 195 3.12 -23.93 9.84
N ARG A 196 3.42 -22.63 9.96
CA ARG A 196 2.54 -21.53 9.55
C ARG A 196 3.18 -20.71 8.43
N PRO A 197 2.40 -20.10 7.51
CA PRO A 197 2.93 -19.18 6.50
C PRO A 197 3.77 -18.08 7.15
N ALA A 198 5.01 -17.95 6.71
CA ALA A 198 5.92 -16.92 7.20
C ALA A 198 5.44 -15.53 6.77
N GLN A 199 5.78 -14.50 7.55
CA GLN A 199 5.58 -13.12 7.13
C GLN A 199 6.66 -12.77 6.10
N THR A 200 6.32 -12.73 4.81
CA THR A 200 7.28 -12.52 3.71
C THR A 200 7.16 -11.11 3.14
N VAL A 201 7.53 -10.14 3.99
CA VAL A 201 7.69 -8.74 3.57
C VAL A 201 8.90 -8.60 2.65
N TYR A 202 8.80 -7.66 1.70
CA TYR A 202 9.87 -7.37 0.73
C TYR A 202 9.88 -5.87 0.42
N SER A 203 10.99 -5.39 -0.13
CA SER A 203 11.20 -3.99 -0.48
C SER A 203 12.05 -3.87 -1.74
N SER A 204 11.90 -2.76 -2.46
CA SER A 204 12.67 -2.47 -3.69
C SER A 204 14.18 -2.38 -3.43
N SER A 205 14.56 -1.63 -2.39
CA SER A 205 15.95 -1.37 -2.00
C SER A 205 16.06 -1.27 -0.48
N THR A 206 17.17 -1.77 0.05
CA THR A 206 17.57 -1.92 1.45
C THR A 206 18.90 -1.22 1.76
N GLY A 207 19.68 -0.86 0.72
CA GLY A 207 21.00 -0.27 0.87
C GLY A 207 22.08 -1.36 0.84
N SER A 208 22.82 -1.51 1.94
CA SER A 208 23.85 -2.57 2.08
C SER A 208 23.37 -3.79 2.85
N ARG A 209 22.29 -3.65 3.63
CA ARG A 209 21.74 -4.69 4.52
C ARG A 209 20.23 -4.56 4.61
N THR A 210 19.54 -5.68 4.76
CA THR A 210 18.12 -5.70 5.15
C THR A 210 17.96 -5.27 6.62
N ARG A 211 16.72 -4.96 7.02
CA ARG A 211 16.39 -4.62 8.42
C ARG A 211 15.71 -5.80 9.12
N SER A 212 15.88 -5.90 10.44
CA SER A 212 15.13 -6.85 11.25
C SER A 212 13.68 -6.37 11.45
N ASN A 213 12.76 -7.27 11.81
CA ASN A 213 11.39 -6.86 12.11
C ASN A 213 11.31 -5.92 13.33
N GLN A 214 12.23 -6.07 14.29
CA GLN A 214 12.33 -5.22 15.48
C GLN A 214 12.68 -3.78 15.10
N ASP A 215 13.55 -3.59 14.11
CA ASP A 215 14.00 -2.26 13.70
C ASP A 215 12.93 -1.49 12.92
N VAL A 216 12.03 -2.20 12.23
CA VAL A 216 10.99 -1.57 11.40
C VAL A 216 9.66 -1.45 12.14
N TRP A 217 9.19 -2.54 12.76
CA TRP A 217 7.86 -2.61 13.38
C TRP A 217 7.91 -2.80 14.90
N GLY A 218 9.11 -2.94 15.48
CA GLY A 218 9.26 -3.34 16.88
C GLY A 218 8.81 -4.79 17.14
N GLY A 219 8.45 -5.05 18.40
CA GLY A 219 7.90 -6.34 18.81
C GLY A 219 8.95 -7.44 18.97
N ALA A 220 8.46 -8.68 19.05
CA ALA A 220 9.31 -9.85 19.28
C ALA A 220 10.10 -10.22 18.01
N ALA A 221 11.35 -10.67 18.19
CA ALA A 221 12.19 -11.12 17.11
C ALA A 221 11.56 -12.31 16.36
N LEU A 222 11.46 -12.18 15.04
CA LEU A 222 11.08 -13.25 14.13
C LEU A 222 12.37 -13.84 13.52
N PRO A 223 12.75 -15.08 13.83
CA PRO A 223 14.06 -15.62 13.43
C PRO A 223 14.35 -15.65 11.93
N TYR A 224 13.31 -15.56 11.10
CA TYR A 224 13.40 -15.53 9.63
C TYR A 224 13.31 -14.11 9.04
N LEU A 225 13.10 -13.06 9.85
CA LEU A 225 13.10 -11.65 9.44
C LEU A 225 14.15 -10.87 10.24
N GLN A 226 15.41 -11.29 10.09
CA GLN A 226 16.56 -10.62 10.68
C GLN A 226 17.42 -9.98 9.59
N ALA A 227 18.23 -9.00 9.98
CA ALA A 227 19.10 -8.29 9.05
C ALA A 227 20.15 -9.22 8.42
N VAL A 228 20.29 -9.14 7.11
CA VAL A 228 21.30 -9.85 6.31
C VAL A 228 21.94 -8.91 5.31
N ASP A 229 23.17 -9.22 4.88
CA ASP A 229 23.85 -8.46 3.84
C ASP A 229 23.07 -8.53 2.51
N SER A 230 22.87 -7.37 1.91
CA SER A 230 22.19 -7.19 0.63
C SER A 230 22.83 -6.00 -0.11
N PRO A 231 24.08 -6.14 -0.59
CA PRO A 231 24.77 -5.04 -1.25
C PRO A 231 24.12 -4.69 -2.60
N GLU A 232 23.79 -3.42 -2.80
CA GLU A 232 23.07 -2.93 -4.00
C GLU A 232 23.93 -2.16 -4.99
N ASP A 233 25.21 -1.93 -4.67
CA ASP A 233 26.15 -1.20 -5.52
C ASP A 233 26.25 -1.87 -6.91
N GLY A 234 25.94 -1.09 -7.95
CA GLY A 234 25.95 -1.56 -9.34
C GLY A 234 24.78 -2.46 -9.74
N VAL A 235 23.82 -2.72 -8.84
CA VAL A 235 22.62 -3.53 -9.09
C VAL A 235 21.35 -2.67 -9.15
N SER A 236 21.18 -1.75 -8.20
CA SER A 236 20.01 -0.87 -8.13
C SER A 236 20.30 0.51 -8.73
N PRO A 237 19.44 1.04 -9.62
CA PRO A 237 19.56 2.42 -10.08
C PRO A 237 19.22 3.44 -8.99
N PHE A 238 18.77 2.98 -7.81
CA PHE A 238 18.41 3.79 -6.65
C PHE A 238 19.29 3.47 -5.44
N ALA A 239 20.46 2.86 -5.65
CA ALA A 239 21.40 2.48 -4.59
C ALA A 239 21.84 3.67 -3.72
N SER A 240 21.90 4.88 -4.28
CA SER A 240 22.18 6.10 -3.54
C SER A 240 21.33 7.28 -4.02
N TRP A 241 21.02 8.17 -3.08
CA TRP A 241 20.25 9.39 -3.31
C TRP A 241 20.60 10.39 -2.21
N VAL A 242 20.52 11.68 -2.53
CA VAL A 242 20.67 12.79 -1.58
C VAL A 242 19.56 13.79 -1.85
N ILE A 243 18.98 14.31 -0.80
CA ILE A 243 17.88 15.28 -0.88
C ILE A 243 18.17 16.41 0.11
N ASP A 244 18.29 17.62 -0.43
CA ASP A 244 18.35 18.83 0.38
C ASP A 244 16.93 19.37 0.59
N ILE A 245 16.51 19.49 1.84
CA ILE A 245 15.20 19.99 2.24
C ILE A 245 15.37 21.31 2.97
N PRO A 246 14.71 22.40 2.54
CA PRO A 246 14.65 23.61 3.33
C PRO A 246 14.03 23.33 4.71
N SER A 247 14.67 23.78 5.79
CA SER A 247 14.24 23.47 7.17
C SER A 247 12.77 23.80 7.45
N HIS A 248 12.25 24.89 6.87
CA HIS A 248 10.83 25.26 7.01
C HIS A 248 9.88 24.23 6.37
N LEU A 249 10.27 23.61 5.25
CA LEU A 249 9.49 22.56 4.59
C LEU A 249 9.50 21.27 5.43
N PHE A 250 10.67 20.90 5.98
CA PHE A 250 10.77 19.76 6.90
C PHE A 250 9.81 19.92 8.09
N VAL A 251 9.84 21.07 8.76
CA VAL A 251 8.93 21.38 9.88
C VAL A 251 7.47 21.37 9.44
N SER A 252 7.15 21.97 8.27
CA SER A 252 5.78 22.01 7.74
C SER A 252 5.21 20.63 7.44
N ILE A 253 6.03 19.72 6.92
CA ILE A 253 5.64 18.32 6.68
C ILE A 253 5.27 17.63 8.00
N LEU A 254 6.09 17.79 9.04
CA LEU A 254 5.82 17.19 10.35
C LEU A 254 4.59 17.80 11.03
N GLN A 255 4.40 19.12 10.93
CA GLN A 255 3.21 19.78 11.47
C GLN A 255 1.91 19.25 10.86
N ARG A 256 1.89 18.99 9.55
CA ARG A 256 0.71 18.42 8.87
C ARG A 256 0.38 17.00 9.32
N GLU A 257 1.35 16.29 9.87
CA GLU A 257 1.19 14.96 10.43
C GLU A 257 0.93 14.99 11.95
N GLY A 258 0.76 16.20 12.53
CA GLY A 258 0.34 16.38 13.92
C GLY A 258 1.48 16.46 14.94
N TYR A 259 2.74 16.47 14.50
CA TYR A 259 3.88 16.65 15.39
C TYR A 259 3.95 18.08 15.95
N ARG A 260 4.35 18.20 17.21
CA ARG A 260 4.38 19.45 18.00
C ARG A 260 5.69 20.22 17.81
N VAL A 261 6.01 20.48 16.55
CA VAL A 261 7.17 21.29 16.13
C VAL A 261 6.67 22.57 15.45
N SER A 262 7.32 23.71 15.66
CA SER A 262 6.97 24.95 14.96
C SER A 262 8.08 26.00 15.03
N GLY A 263 8.06 26.96 14.11
CA GLY A 263 9.12 27.97 14.00
C GLY A 263 10.39 27.40 13.38
N GLN A 264 11.53 28.01 13.70
CA GLN A 264 12.81 27.60 13.11
C GLN A 264 13.28 26.25 13.66
N LEU A 265 13.82 25.40 12.76
CA LEU A 265 14.52 24.17 13.13
C LEU A 265 15.85 24.52 13.79
N GLN A 266 16.05 24.05 15.02
CA GLN A 266 17.27 24.30 15.79
C GLN A 266 18.23 23.11 15.67
N SER A 267 17.74 21.88 15.85
CA SER A 267 18.57 20.68 15.73
C SER A 267 17.77 19.43 15.36
N ILE A 268 18.48 18.45 14.81
CA ILE A 268 18.01 17.08 14.62
C ILE A 268 19.00 16.15 15.32
N LEU A 269 18.50 15.27 16.17
CA LEU A 269 19.28 14.23 16.82
C LEU A 269 18.69 12.86 16.50
N VAL A 270 19.47 12.01 15.84
CA VAL A 270 19.12 10.62 15.54
C VAL A 270 19.53 9.74 16.72
N ARG A 271 18.61 8.91 17.19
CA ARG A 271 18.87 7.86 18.18
C ARG A 271 18.54 6.51 17.56
N ASP A 272 19.60 5.82 17.13
CA ASP A 272 19.56 4.44 16.65
C ASP A 272 19.94 3.51 17.83
N PRO A 273 19.05 2.60 18.27
CA PRO A 273 19.34 1.67 19.36
C PRO A 273 20.29 0.53 18.95
N GLY A 274 20.61 0.40 17.66
CA GLY A 274 21.38 -0.70 17.08
C GLY A 274 20.49 -1.80 16.50
N GLU A 275 21.09 -2.60 15.62
CA GLU A 275 20.41 -3.69 14.89
C GLU A 275 19.72 -4.68 15.86
N GLY A 276 18.42 -4.90 15.64
CA GLY A 276 17.57 -5.79 16.42
C GLY A 276 17.08 -5.22 17.76
N ALA A 277 17.45 -3.99 18.11
CA ALA A 277 17.13 -3.37 19.39
C ALA A 277 15.91 -2.43 19.35
N GLY A 278 15.31 -2.23 18.18
CA GLY A 278 14.09 -1.44 18.01
C GLY A 278 14.23 -0.34 16.96
N PRO A 279 13.16 0.44 16.73
CA PRO A 279 13.15 1.45 15.68
C PRO A 279 14.00 2.66 16.01
N THR A 280 14.66 3.19 14.97
CA THR A 280 15.37 4.47 15.04
C THR A 280 14.39 5.62 15.27
N THR A 281 14.75 6.54 16.18
CA THR A 281 13.96 7.73 16.50
C THR A 281 14.73 9.01 16.19
N ILE A 282 14.00 10.03 15.75
CA ILE A 282 14.53 11.31 15.29
C ILE A 282 13.94 12.38 16.19
N TRP A 283 14.78 12.97 17.03
CA TRP A 283 14.42 14.09 17.89
C TRP A 283 14.56 15.38 17.09
N VAL A 284 13.45 16.09 16.93
CA VAL A 284 13.36 17.32 16.15
C VAL A 284 13.13 18.46 17.13
N ASP A 285 14.10 19.36 17.21
CA ASP A 285 14.06 20.51 18.10
C ASP A 285 13.83 21.79 17.32
N THR A 286 12.82 22.56 17.72
CA THR A 286 12.41 23.80 17.05
C THR A 286 12.14 24.88 18.09
N GLU A 287 12.09 26.14 17.67
CA GLU A 287 11.73 27.27 18.55
C GLU A 287 10.39 27.07 19.29
N GLY A 288 9.44 26.40 18.64
CA GLY A 288 8.12 26.13 19.18
C GLY A 288 7.99 24.80 19.93
N GLY A 289 9.09 24.07 20.13
CA GLY A 289 9.12 22.84 20.92
C GLY A 289 9.91 21.71 20.27
N THR A 290 10.05 20.63 21.03
CA THR A 290 10.72 19.39 20.62
C THR A 290 9.69 18.27 20.47
N ASP A 291 9.82 17.47 19.41
CA ASP A 291 9.05 16.23 19.24
C ASP A 291 9.94 15.07 18.75
N VAL A 292 9.43 13.84 18.87
CA VAL A 292 10.14 12.62 18.49
C VAL A 292 9.37 11.89 17.40
N VAL A 293 10.05 11.64 16.29
CA VAL A 293 9.50 11.01 15.09
C VAL A 293 10.18 9.67 14.88
N ALA A 294 9.43 8.57 14.71
CA ALA A 294 10.02 7.31 14.27
C ALA A 294 10.50 7.43 12.82
N GLU A 295 11.61 6.79 12.46
CA GLU A 295 12.16 6.83 11.08
C GLU A 295 11.11 6.41 10.02
N THR A 296 10.29 5.42 10.36
CA THR A 296 9.20 4.93 9.52
C THR A 296 8.11 5.98 9.30
N ASP A 297 7.80 6.75 10.33
CA ASP A 297 6.78 7.79 10.29
C ASP A 297 7.28 9.01 9.54
N LEU A 298 8.57 9.36 9.68
CA LEU A 298 9.20 10.42 8.90
C LEU A 298 9.12 10.11 7.40
N LYS A 299 9.44 8.88 6.99
CA LYS A 299 9.30 8.44 5.60
C LYS A 299 7.84 8.55 5.12
N GLY A 300 6.89 8.10 5.95
CA GLY A 300 5.46 8.21 5.65
C GLY A 300 4.99 9.66 5.47
N ALA A 301 5.38 10.55 6.38
CA ALA A 301 5.09 11.97 6.37
C ALA A 301 5.59 12.64 5.09
N PHE A 302 6.85 12.42 4.72
CA PHE A 302 7.43 12.97 3.51
C PHE A 302 6.72 12.47 2.25
N ASN A 303 6.37 11.19 2.19
CA ASN A 303 5.73 10.61 1.02
C ASN A 303 4.27 11.06 0.85
N ARG A 304 3.56 11.35 1.94
CA ARG A 304 2.20 11.89 1.89
C ARG A 304 2.17 13.40 1.62
N GLN A 305 2.95 14.17 2.39
CA GLN A 305 2.86 15.63 2.41
C GLN A 305 3.81 16.31 1.41
N GLY A 306 4.99 15.72 1.17
CA GLY A 306 6.05 16.31 0.36
C GLY A 306 5.59 16.70 -1.06
N PRO A 307 4.99 15.79 -1.84
CA PRO A 307 4.51 16.11 -3.19
C PRO A 307 3.44 17.20 -3.23
N GLN A 308 2.65 17.35 -2.15
CA GLN A 308 1.60 18.36 -2.06
C GLN A 308 2.17 19.74 -1.68
N LEU A 309 3.10 19.76 -0.73
CA LEU A 309 3.72 20.99 -0.22
C LEU A 309 4.80 21.54 -1.13
N ALA A 310 5.50 20.68 -1.88
CA ALA A 310 6.62 21.07 -2.72
C ALA A 310 6.71 20.23 -4.00
N PRO A 311 5.71 20.24 -4.91
CA PRO A 311 5.69 19.43 -6.14
C PRO A 311 6.87 19.69 -7.10
N GLY A 312 7.49 20.87 -7.01
CA GLY A 312 8.69 21.24 -7.75
C GLY A 312 9.97 20.60 -7.21
N LEU A 313 9.98 20.20 -5.94
CA LEU A 313 11.14 19.64 -5.23
C LEU A 313 10.98 18.14 -4.96
N LEU A 314 9.80 17.71 -4.49
CA LEU A 314 9.54 16.33 -4.05
C LEU A 314 8.51 15.64 -4.96
N PRO A 315 8.79 14.40 -5.43
CA PRO A 315 10.07 13.68 -5.36
C PRO A 315 11.20 14.35 -6.15
N VAL A 316 12.43 14.28 -5.61
CA VAL A 316 13.64 14.89 -6.19
C VAL A 316 14.01 14.25 -7.52
N ARG A 317 14.59 15.06 -8.42
CA ARG A 317 15.28 14.57 -9.61
C ARG A 317 16.73 14.26 -9.29
N ILE A 318 17.16 13.02 -9.52
CA ILE A 318 18.56 12.62 -9.41
C ILE A 318 19.35 13.09 -10.64
N GLY A 319 20.69 13.02 -10.59
CA GLY A 319 21.59 13.65 -11.57
C GLY A 319 21.39 13.24 -13.04
N ASP A 320 20.73 12.12 -13.30
CA ASP A 320 20.36 11.66 -14.66
C ASP A 320 18.99 12.16 -15.15
N GLY A 321 18.33 13.04 -14.38
CA GLY A 321 17.05 13.67 -14.72
C GLY A 321 15.81 12.85 -14.33
N ARG A 322 15.96 11.58 -13.93
CA ARG A 322 14.86 10.76 -13.41
C ARG A 322 14.37 11.31 -12.08
N ARG A 323 13.06 11.25 -11.85
CA ARG A 323 12.50 11.50 -10.51
C ARG A 323 12.63 10.23 -9.67
N LEU A 324 12.91 10.42 -8.39
CA LEU A 324 12.75 9.36 -7.40
C LEU A 324 11.29 8.87 -7.40
N PRO A 325 11.05 7.58 -7.14
CA PRO A 325 9.70 7.01 -7.13
C PRO A 325 8.84 7.56 -5.97
N GLN A 326 9.47 8.06 -4.90
CA GLN A 326 8.84 8.63 -3.72
C GLN A 326 9.70 9.77 -3.16
N ALA A 327 9.12 10.63 -2.31
CA ALA A 327 9.85 11.73 -1.69
C ALA A 327 11.01 11.23 -0.80
N LEU A 328 10.76 10.22 0.03
CA LEU A 328 11.77 9.42 0.71
C LEU A 328 11.64 7.95 0.24
N PRO A 329 12.57 7.45 -0.59
CA PRO A 329 12.41 6.17 -1.28
C PRO A 329 12.71 4.95 -0.40
N SER A 330 13.47 5.08 0.70
CA SER A 330 13.89 3.95 1.54
C SER A 330 13.87 4.28 3.05
N TYR A 331 14.02 3.25 3.89
CA TYR A 331 14.20 3.35 5.36
C TYR A 331 15.68 3.29 5.76
N THR A 332 16.57 3.51 4.79
CA THR A 332 18.02 3.45 5.00
C THR A 332 18.58 4.76 4.49
N TYR A 333 18.76 5.71 5.41
CA TYR A 333 19.34 7.02 5.13
C TYR A 333 20.01 7.57 6.38
N GLU A 334 20.92 8.52 6.17
CA GLU A 334 21.41 9.40 7.22
C GLU A 334 20.70 10.75 7.10
N ILE A 335 20.42 11.40 8.23
CA ILE A 335 19.82 12.74 8.27
C ILE A 335 20.64 13.65 9.18
N SER A 336 20.89 14.87 8.69
CA SER A 336 21.62 15.89 9.43
C SER A 336 21.02 17.26 9.19
N HIS A 337 21.00 18.11 10.22
CA HIS A 337 20.69 19.53 10.08
C HIS A 337 21.97 20.30 9.72
N ILE A 338 21.91 21.11 8.66
CA ILE A 338 23.00 21.99 8.22
C ILE A 338 22.63 23.44 8.60
N PRO A 339 23.21 24.04 9.66
CA PRO A 339 22.89 25.39 10.07
C PRO A 339 23.35 26.43 9.03
N GLY A 340 22.47 27.37 8.68
CA GLY A 340 22.82 28.52 7.83
C GLY A 340 22.82 28.28 6.32
N ALA A 341 22.27 27.14 5.88
CA ALA A 341 21.93 26.86 4.47
C ALA A 341 20.48 27.26 4.15
#